data_AF-A0A0M2S2F4-F1
#
_entry.id   AF-A0A0M2S2F4-F1
#
_cell.length_a   1.000
_cell.length_b   1.000
_cell.length_c   1.000
_cell.angle_alpha   90.00
_cell.angle_beta   90.00
_cell.angle_gamma   90.00
#
_symmetry.space_group_name_H-M   'P 1'
#
loop_
_entity.id
_entity.type
_entity.pdbx_description
1 polymer ?
#
loop_
_entity_poly.entity_id
_entity_poly.type
_entity_poly.pdbx_seq_one_letter_code
_entity_poly.pdbx_strand_id
1 'polypeptide(L)'
;MSTLPTLPVCGEPATVRIELYTADSLDGCAYTCAAHAAQATAVVGRAGLDAHPVGLAPDVDRPCGYLHVYATGRLATGEGPGHPRWCDRDGCERRGQHRSRARHVGTNRPETFIVDVRLVRALHPAAEPMVNLTSVAGGAAATLLLSISQARVLRYRLAHLLDEAKAARNGGRWS
;
A
#
# COMPACT_ATOMS: atom_id res chain seq x y z
N MET A 1 0.37 11.79 19.58
CA MET A 1 -0.22 10.60 18.92
C MET A 1 -1.42 11.09 18.14
N SER A 2 -1.42 10.97 16.81
CA SER A 2 -2.57 11.40 16.01
C SER A 2 -3.66 10.34 16.12
N THR A 3 -4.83 10.72 16.65
CA THR A 3 -6.01 9.86 16.71
C THR A 3 -6.71 9.85 15.36
N LEU A 4 -7.24 8.69 14.96
CA LEU A 4 -8.00 8.59 13.71
C LEU A 4 -9.30 9.42 13.83
N PRO A 5 -9.63 10.25 12.83
CA PRO A 5 -10.84 11.07 12.87
C PRO A 5 -12.11 10.21 12.77
N THR A 6 -13.14 10.55 13.55
CA THR A 6 -14.49 10.00 13.38
C THR A 6 -15.22 10.75 12.27
N LEU A 7 -15.49 10.07 11.16
CA LEU A 7 -16.11 10.68 9.99
C LEU A 7 -17.64 10.62 10.04
N PRO A 8 -18.35 11.57 9.39
CA PRO A 8 -19.80 11.47 9.20
C PRO A 8 -20.15 10.24 8.35
N VAL A 9 -21.26 9.59 8.70
CA VAL A 9 -21.79 8.38 8.04
C VAL A 9 -23.25 8.60 7.66
N CYS A 10 -23.67 8.11 6.49
CA CYS A 10 -25.06 8.24 6.03
C CYS A 10 -25.58 7.04 5.24
N GLY A 11 -24.80 5.96 5.11
CA GLY A 11 -25.20 4.76 4.36
C GLY A 11 -25.06 4.87 2.84
N GLU A 12 -25.00 6.07 2.28
CA GLU A 12 -24.77 6.28 0.84
C GLU A 12 -23.37 5.81 0.38
N PRO A 13 -23.22 5.41 -0.90
CA PRO A 13 -21.92 5.16 -1.49
C PRO A 13 -21.02 6.40 -1.43
N ALA A 14 -19.73 6.19 -1.22
CA ALA A 14 -18.75 7.24 -1.37
C ALA A 14 -18.62 7.63 -2.85
N THR A 15 -18.46 8.92 -3.11
CA THR A 15 -18.14 9.47 -4.43
C THR A 15 -16.88 10.32 -4.42
N VAL A 16 -16.37 10.63 -3.22
CA VAL A 16 -15.17 11.42 -2.97
C VAL A 16 -14.21 10.59 -2.14
N ARG A 17 -12.96 10.51 -2.61
CA ARG A 17 -11.83 9.99 -1.83
C ARG A 17 -11.09 11.20 -1.26
N ILE A 18 -10.77 11.20 0.02
CA ILE A 18 -9.97 12.25 0.66
C ILE A 18 -8.67 11.60 1.08
N GLU A 19 -7.56 11.99 0.46
CA GLU A 19 -6.22 11.52 0.79
C GLU A 19 -5.75 12.18 2.08
N LEU A 20 -5.17 11.40 3.00
CA LEU A 20 -4.76 11.84 4.34
C LEU A 20 -3.25 11.76 4.46
N TYR A 21 -2.61 12.88 4.78
CA TYR A 21 -1.15 12.96 4.89
C TYR A 21 -0.69 13.33 6.30
N THR A 22 0.45 12.76 6.73
CA THR A 22 1.27 13.32 7.81
C THR A 22 2.70 13.52 7.32
N ALA A 23 3.23 14.74 7.47
CA ALA A 23 4.60 15.10 7.09
C ALA A 23 5.00 14.50 5.72
N ASP A 24 4.19 14.81 4.70
CA ASP A 24 4.35 14.39 3.29
C ASP A 24 4.17 12.89 2.99
N SER A 25 3.81 12.08 3.99
CA SER A 25 3.46 10.66 3.82
C SER A 25 1.97 10.48 3.61
N LEU A 26 1.55 9.87 2.49
CA LEU A 26 0.17 9.42 2.30
C LEU A 26 -0.11 8.24 3.25
N ASP A 27 -0.88 8.49 4.30
CA ASP A 27 -1.07 7.55 5.41
C ASP A 27 -2.43 6.88 5.44
N GLY A 28 -3.40 7.42 4.69
CA GLY A 28 -4.69 6.80 4.53
C GLY A 28 -5.58 7.52 3.52
N CYS A 29 -6.78 6.99 3.34
CA CYS A 29 -7.84 7.58 2.56
C CYS A 29 -9.15 7.52 3.36
N ALA A 30 -9.84 8.65 3.46
CA ALA A 30 -11.24 8.71 3.86
C ALA A 30 -12.14 8.66 2.61
N TYR A 31 -13.33 8.08 2.75
CA TYR A 31 -14.28 7.91 1.65
C TYR A 31 -15.62 8.49 2.08
N THR A 32 -16.15 9.43 1.30
CA THR A 32 -17.37 10.17 1.63
C THR A 32 -18.25 10.38 0.42
N CYS A 33 -19.56 10.56 0.62
CA CYS A 33 -20.40 11.13 -0.43
C CYS A 33 -20.10 12.64 -0.58
N ALA A 34 -20.49 13.22 -1.72
CA ALA A 34 -20.24 14.63 -2.02
C ALA A 34 -20.78 15.58 -0.94
N ALA A 35 -21.93 15.27 -0.32
CA ALA A 35 -22.54 16.08 0.73
C ALA A 35 -21.67 16.16 2.00
N HIS A 36 -20.91 15.10 2.32
CA HIS A 36 -20.09 15.02 3.54
C HIS A 36 -18.63 15.38 3.33
N ALA A 37 -18.17 15.61 2.09
CA ALA A 37 -16.76 15.82 1.78
C ALA A 37 -16.16 17.04 2.52
N ALA A 38 -16.88 18.17 2.55
CA ALA A 38 -16.42 19.39 3.23
C ALA A 38 -16.32 19.20 4.75
N GLN A 39 -17.34 18.57 5.36
CA GLN A 39 -17.36 18.28 6.79
C GLN A 39 -16.23 17.31 7.17
N ALA A 40 -16.05 16.22 6.40
CA ALA A 40 -15.00 15.24 6.63
C ALA A 40 -13.59 15.86 6.51
N THR A 41 -13.37 16.70 5.50
CA THR A 41 -12.13 17.47 5.34
C THR A 41 -11.83 18.32 6.58
N ALA A 42 -12.82 19.02 7.11
CA ALA A 42 -12.67 19.82 8.33
C ALA A 42 -12.39 18.95 9.58
N VAL A 43 -13.02 17.77 9.70
CA VAL A 43 -12.73 16.82 10.78
C VAL A 43 -11.29 16.31 10.71
N VAL A 44 -10.82 15.94 9.51
CA VAL A 44 -9.45 15.49 9.28
C VAL A 44 -8.45 16.59 9.64
N GLY A 45 -8.68 17.83 9.19
CA GLY A 45 -7.83 18.98 9.53
C GLY A 45 -7.76 19.24 11.04
N ARG A 46 -8.89 19.12 11.76
CA ARG A 46 -8.92 19.22 13.24
C ARG A 46 -8.14 18.10 13.93
N ALA A 47 -7.95 16.95 13.28
CA ALA A 47 -7.12 15.86 13.78
C ALA A 47 -5.61 16.07 13.49
N GLY A 48 -5.22 17.20 12.88
CA GLY A 48 -3.83 17.54 12.58
C GLY A 48 -3.28 16.78 11.37
N LEU A 49 -4.13 16.43 10.41
CA LEU A 49 -3.77 15.74 9.17
C LEU A 49 -4.06 16.67 7.98
N ASP A 50 -3.24 16.59 6.94
CA ASP A 50 -3.54 17.27 5.68
C ASP A 50 -4.53 16.41 4.88
N ALA A 51 -5.62 17.03 4.42
CA ALA A 51 -6.69 16.35 3.71
C ALA A 51 -6.80 16.89 2.28
N HIS A 52 -6.72 16.00 1.30
CA HIS A 52 -6.81 16.33 -0.12
C HIS A 52 -7.96 15.57 -0.77
N PRO A 53 -9.14 16.22 -0.95
CA PRO A 53 -10.24 15.62 -1.70
C PRO A 53 -9.87 15.40 -3.16
N VAL A 54 -10.13 14.20 -3.65
CA VAL A 54 -9.93 13.76 -5.04
C VAL A 54 -11.14 12.94 -5.50
N GLY A 55 -11.30 12.81 -6.82
CA GLY A 55 -12.33 11.95 -7.40
C GLY A 55 -12.14 10.49 -7.01
N LEU A 56 -13.25 9.77 -6.80
CA LEU A 56 -13.20 8.33 -6.60
C LEU A 56 -12.94 7.62 -7.93
N ALA A 57 -12.04 6.64 -7.92
CA ALA A 57 -11.80 5.80 -9.09
C ALA A 57 -13.02 4.88 -9.35
N PRO A 58 -13.37 4.60 -10.62
CA PRO A 58 -14.62 3.91 -10.98
C PRO A 58 -14.70 2.45 -10.47
N ASP A 59 -13.58 1.86 -10.06
CA ASP A 59 -13.46 0.49 -9.56
C ASP A 59 -13.44 0.40 -8.01
N VAL A 60 -13.62 1.53 -7.31
CA VAL A 60 -13.60 1.57 -5.85
C VAL A 60 -15.00 1.72 -5.29
N ASP A 61 -15.51 0.64 -4.67
CA ASP A 61 -16.79 0.65 -3.94
C ASP A 61 -16.55 0.71 -2.43
N ARG A 62 -16.95 1.82 -1.79
CA ARG A 62 -16.82 2.06 -0.33
C ARG A 62 -18.00 2.87 0.19
N PRO A 63 -18.48 2.63 1.43
CA PRO A 63 -19.54 3.43 2.01
C PRO A 63 -19.03 4.80 2.50
N CYS A 64 -19.92 5.79 2.55
CA CYS A 64 -19.63 7.09 3.16
C CYS A 64 -19.24 6.94 4.63
N GLY A 65 -18.13 7.57 5.01
CA GLY A 65 -17.52 7.51 6.33
C GLY A 65 -16.48 6.40 6.50
N TYR A 66 -16.20 5.61 5.47
CA TYR A 66 -15.14 4.60 5.51
C TYR A 66 -13.75 5.25 5.56
N LEU A 67 -12.88 4.72 6.43
CA LEU A 67 -11.51 5.15 6.59
C LEU A 67 -10.55 3.99 6.35
N HIS A 68 -9.69 4.12 5.35
CA HIS A 68 -8.62 3.18 5.06
C HIS A 68 -7.28 3.74 5.54
N VAL A 69 -6.62 3.07 6.47
CA VAL A 69 -5.25 3.42 6.90
C VAL A 69 -4.26 2.52 6.19
N TYR A 70 -3.31 3.09 5.48
CA TYR A 70 -2.26 2.33 4.83
C TYR A 70 -1.34 1.74 5.89
N ALA A 71 -1.12 0.42 5.86
CA ALA A 71 -0.34 -0.28 6.88
C ALA A 71 1.12 0.21 7.00
N THR A 72 1.64 0.85 5.96
CA THR A 72 2.99 1.45 5.92
C THR A 72 3.01 2.93 6.28
N GLY A 73 1.84 3.58 6.41
CA GLY A 73 1.73 4.99 6.77
C GLY A 73 1.99 5.25 8.25
N ARG A 74 2.27 6.49 8.60
CA ARG A 74 2.54 6.93 9.98
C ARG A 74 1.30 6.84 10.87
N LEU A 75 0.11 6.88 10.27
CA LEU A 75 -1.17 6.59 10.94
C LEU A 75 -1.37 5.11 11.27
N ALA A 76 -0.53 4.20 10.74
CA ALA A 76 -0.56 2.80 11.08
C ALA A 76 0.05 2.53 12.46
N THR A 77 -0.50 3.15 13.51
CA THR A 77 -0.26 2.69 14.88
C THR A 77 -0.98 1.36 15.05
N GLY A 78 -0.22 0.27 15.04
CA GLY A 78 -0.73 -1.06 15.38
C GLY A 78 -0.99 -1.17 16.88
N GLU A 79 -2.08 -1.82 17.23
CA GLU A 79 -2.32 -2.29 18.60
C GLU A 79 -1.17 -3.23 18.99
N GLY A 80 -0.38 -2.79 19.98
CA GLY A 80 0.72 -3.53 20.58
C GLY A 80 2.08 -2.79 20.49
N PRO A 81 2.89 -2.80 21.56
CA PRO A 81 4.20 -2.14 21.55
C PRO A 81 5.13 -2.76 20.50
N GLY A 82 5.74 -1.91 19.67
CA GLY A 82 6.91 -2.25 18.83
C GLY A 82 6.66 -2.84 17.43
N HIS A 83 5.48 -3.35 17.10
CA HIS A 83 5.24 -4.02 15.80
C HIS A 83 4.45 -3.17 14.80
N PRO A 84 4.89 -3.04 13.53
CA PRO A 84 4.08 -2.42 12.49
C PRO A 84 2.88 -3.32 12.13
N ARG A 85 1.76 -2.72 11.69
CA ARG A 85 0.49 -3.44 11.42
C ARG A 85 0.61 -4.57 10.40
N TRP A 86 1.52 -4.45 9.44
CA TRP A 86 1.75 -5.48 8.41
C TRP A 86 2.62 -6.64 8.89
N CYS A 87 3.21 -6.56 10.09
CA CYS A 87 4.10 -7.59 10.61
C CYS A 87 3.32 -8.89 10.89
N ASP A 88 3.87 -10.02 10.46
CA ASP A 88 3.34 -11.36 10.74
C ASP A 88 3.59 -11.82 12.19
N ARG A 89 4.42 -11.09 12.94
CA ARG A 89 4.81 -11.29 14.34
C ARG A 89 5.55 -12.59 14.64
N ASP A 90 5.74 -13.45 13.66
CA ASP A 90 6.47 -14.70 13.81
C ASP A 90 7.97 -14.40 13.98
N GLY A 91 8.65 -14.90 15.00
CA GLY A 91 10.13 -14.90 15.12
C GLY A 91 10.88 -13.59 14.85
N CYS A 92 10.29 -12.42 15.13
CA CYS A 92 10.87 -11.11 14.77
C CYS A 92 12.22 -10.86 15.46
N GLU A 93 12.30 -11.08 16.78
CA GLU A 93 13.50 -10.91 17.59
C GLU A 93 14.65 -11.80 17.11
N ARG A 94 14.38 -13.09 16.92
CA ARG A 94 15.36 -14.06 16.42
C ARG A 94 15.97 -13.65 15.07
N ARG A 95 15.20 -12.97 14.21
CA ARG A 95 15.67 -12.53 12.89
C ARG A 95 16.23 -11.12 12.88
N GLY A 96 16.09 -10.35 13.97
CA GLY A 96 16.43 -8.93 13.98
C GLY A 96 15.58 -8.07 13.04
N GLN A 97 14.40 -8.55 12.60
CA GLN A 97 13.52 -7.80 11.70
C GLN A 97 12.03 -8.17 11.79
N HIS A 98 11.20 -7.16 11.58
CA HIS A 98 9.80 -7.34 11.21
C HIS A 98 9.69 -7.79 9.75
N ARG A 99 8.70 -8.63 9.47
CA ARG A 99 8.38 -9.15 8.14
C ARG A 99 6.87 -9.23 7.97
N SER A 100 6.36 -8.99 6.76
CA SER A 100 4.99 -9.36 6.39
C SER A 100 4.91 -10.81 5.90
N ARG A 101 3.70 -11.36 5.89
CA ARG A 101 3.42 -12.58 5.11
C ARG A 101 3.91 -12.41 3.68
N ALA A 102 4.52 -13.46 3.13
CA ALA A 102 5.01 -13.46 1.77
C ALA A 102 3.84 -13.50 0.78
N ARG A 103 3.96 -12.73 -0.30
CA ARG A 103 3.07 -12.78 -1.45
C ARG A 103 3.82 -13.49 -2.57
N HIS A 104 3.34 -14.68 -2.91
CA HIS A 104 3.89 -15.47 -3.99
C HIS A 104 3.50 -14.84 -5.33
N VAL A 105 4.49 -14.59 -6.18
CA VAL A 105 4.33 -14.15 -7.56
C VAL A 105 4.47 -15.38 -8.43
N GLY A 106 3.32 -15.99 -8.75
CA GLY A 106 3.26 -17.14 -9.64
C GLY A 106 2.09 -17.02 -10.60
N THR A 107 2.25 -17.58 -11.79
CA THR A 107 1.21 -17.64 -12.83
C THR A 107 0.29 -18.85 -12.72
N ASN A 108 0.40 -19.63 -11.62
CA ASN A 108 -0.21 -20.96 -11.46
C ASN A 108 0.21 -21.96 -12.56
N ARG A 109 1.38 -21.76 -13.16
CA ARG A 109 2.01 -22.65 -14.13
C ARG A 109 3.42 -23.02 -13.64
N PRO A 110 4.03 -24.12 -14.15
CA PRO A 110 5.41 -24.44 -13.84
C PRO A 110 6.34 -23.31 -14.30
N GLU A 111 6.98 -22.65 -13.34
CA GLU A 111 7.99 -21.62 -13.56
C GLU A 111 9.35 -22.10 -13.08
N THR A 112 10.41 -21.72 -13.79
CA THR A 112 11.80 -22.14 -13.47
C THR A 112 12.31 -21.53 -12.16
N PHE A 113 11.72 -20.43 -11.71
CA PHE A 113 12.01 -19.77 -10.45
C PHE A 113 10.74 -19.21 -9.84
N ILE A 114 10.64 -19.26 -8.52
CA ILE A 114 9.53 -18.71 -7.75
C ILE A 114 9.97 -17.38 -7.16
N VAL A 115 9.18 -16.32 -7.29
CA VAL A 115 9.44 -15.03 -6.64
C VAL A 115 8.45 -14.79 -5.50
N ASP A 116 8.99 -14.53 -4.32
CA ASP A 116 8.22 -14.03 -3.18
C ASP A 116 8.46 -12.55 -2.98
N VAL A 117 7.38 -11.82 -2.68
CA VAL A 117 7.42 -10.39 -2.33
C VAL A 117 6.93 -10.21 -0.90
N ARG A 118 7.64 -9.44 -0.09
CA ARG A 118 7.23 -9.13 1.29
C ARG A 118 7.75 -7.78 1.76
N LEU A 119 7.10 -7.20 2.77
CA LEU A 119 7.65 -6.07 3.51
C LEU A 119 8.60 -6.57 4.58
N VAL A 120 9.71 -5.85 4.78
CA VAL A 120 10.66 -6.06 5.86
C VAL A 120 11.07 -4.74 6.50
N ARG A 121 11.42 -4.76 7.79
CA ARG A 121 11.95 -3.61 8.52
C ARG A 121 12.81 -4.10 9.66
N ALA A 122 14.03 -3.59 9.83
CA ALA A 122 14.87 -3.93 10.98
C ALA A 122 14.17 -3.55 12.30
N LEU A 123 14.56 -4.17 13.42
CA LEU A 123 14.02 -3.85 14.77
C LEU A 123 14.56 -2.54 15.34
N HIS A 124 14.85 -1.55 14.50
CA HIS A 124 15.28 -0.22 14.92
C HIS A 124 14.13 0.78 14.73
N PRO A 125 13.85 1.66 15.71
CA PRO A 125 12.74 2.61 15.62
C PRO A 125 12.79 3.52 14.39
N ALA A 126 13.99 3.87 13.91
CA ALA A 126 14.20 4.69 12.71
C ALA A 126 14.36 3.87 11.42
N ALA A 127 14.29 2.54 11.47
CA ALA A 127 14.38 1.74 10.25
C ALA A 127 13.15 1.96 9.39
N GLU A 128 13.34 2.25 8.12
CA GLU A 128 12.25 2.35 7.15
C GLU A 128 11.81 0.96 6.67
N PRO A 129 10.52 0.78 6.34
CA PRO A 129 10.08 -0.43 5.66
C PRO A 129 10.70 -0.53 4.26
N MET A 130 11.05 -1.74 3.84
CA MET A 130 11.58 -2.08 2.53
C MET A 130 10.79 -3.22 1.90
N VAL A 131 10.82 -3.33 0.58
CA VAL A 131 10.31 -4.49 -0.17
C VAL A 131 11.46 -5.48 -0.36
N ASN A 132 11.26 -6.71 0.10
CA ASN A 132 12.13 -7.83 -0.16
C ASN A 132 11.53 -8.69 -1.28
N LEU A 133 12.29 -8.86 -2.36
CA LEU A 133 12.06 -9.82 -3.42
C LEU A 133 13.00 -11.01 -3.20
N THR A 134 12.45 -12.19 -2.97
CA THR A 134 13.23 -13.41 -2.80
C THR A 134 12.92 -14.36 -3.95
N SER A 135 13.91 -14.69 -4.78
CA SER A 135 13.77 -15.75 -5.77
C SER A 135 14.25 -17.08 -5.20
N VAL A 136 13.44 -18.12 -5.31
CA VAL A 136 13.82 -19.49 -4.96
C VAL A 136 14.04 -20.26 -6.25
N ALA A 137 15.29 -20.59 -6.55
CA ALA A 137 15.69 -21.44 -7.67
C ALA A 137 16.81 -22.39 -7.24
N GLY A 138 16.63 -23.70 -7.48
CA GLY A 138 17.72 -24.68 -7.38
C GLY A 138 18.45 -24.81 -6.04
N GLY A 139 17.90 -24.30 -4.92
CA GLY A 139 18.45 -24.45 -3.56
C GLY A 139 19.13 -23.22 -2.97
N ALA A 140 19.38 -22.16 -3.74
CA ALA A 140 19.91 -20.89 -3.23
C ALA A 140 18.91 -19.75 -3.41
N ALA A 141 18.54 -19.08 -2.32
CA ALA A 141 17.65 -17.93 -2.37
C ALA A 141 18.44 -16.67 -2.73
N ALA A 142 18.16 -16.05 -3.87
CA ALA A 142 18.65 -14.71 -4.16
C ALA A 142 17.67 -13.68 -3.57
N THR A 143 18.20 -12.70 -2.85
CA THR A 143 17.40 -11.67 -2.17
C THR A 143 17.76 -10.30 -2.71
N LEU A 144 16.74 -9.53 -3.08
CA LEU A 144 16.85 -8.13 -3.47
C LEU A 144 16.00 -7.28 -2.53
N LEU A 145 16.63 -6.31 -1.87
CA LEU A 145 15.96 -5.33 -1.03
C LEU A 145 15.81 -4.02 -1.80
N LEU A 146 14.60 -3.47 -1.77
CA LEU A 146 14.24 -2.21 -2.41
C LEU A 146 13.63 -1.28 -1.36
N SER A 147 14.01 -0.01 -1.37
CA SER A 147 13.21 1.02 -0.69
C SER A 147 11.78 1.04 -1.25
N ILE A 148 10.82 1.57 -0.48
CA ILE A 148 9.42 1.73 -0.96
C ILE A 148 9.38 2.57 -2.25
N SER A 149 10.22 3.61 -2.34
CA SER A 149 10.33 4.48 -3.52
C SER A 149 10.82 3.70 -4.75
N GLN A 150 11.88 2.90 -4.61
CA GLN A 150 12.36 2.04 -5.71
C GLN A 150 11.31 1.01 -6.12
N ALA A 151 10.63 0.38 -5.16
CA ALA A 151 9.56 -0.59 -5.46
C ALA A 151 8.40 0.06 -6.23
N ARG A 152 8.05 1.31 -5.90
CA ARG A 152 7.03 2.09 -6.62
C ARG A 152 7.46 2.38 -8.05
N VAL A 153 8.70 2.83 -8.26
CA VAL A 153 9.26 3.05 -9.60
C VAL A 153 9.29 1.75 -10.40
N LEU A 154 9.73 0.64 -9.78
CA LEU A 154 9.75 -0.67 -10.41
C LEU A 154 8.36 -1.09 -10.88
N ARG A 155 7.33 -0.92 -10.05
CA ARG A 155 5.94 -1.18 -10.44
C ARG A 155 5.54 -0.45 -11.72
N TYR A 156 5.86 0.84 -11.84
CA TYR A 156 5.54 1.62 -13.03
C TYR A 156 6.32 1.15 -14.26
N ARG A 157 7.61 0.83 -14.10
CA ARG A 157 8.44 0.29 -15.20
C ARG A 157 7.93 -1.07 -15.67
N LEU A 158 7.53 -1.95 -14.76
CA LEU A 158 6.92 -3.24 -15.11
C LEU A 158 5.60 -3.06 -15.86
N ALA A 159 4.71 -2.16 -15.40
CA ALA A 159 3.46 -1.87 -16.10
C ALA A 159 3.72 -1.40 -17.54
N HIS A 160 4.67 -0.48 -17.72
CA HIS A 160 5.05 0.01 -19.04
C HIS A 160 5.57 -1.11 -19.96
N LEU A 161 6.50 -1.94 -19.47
CA LEU A 161 7.02 -3.08 -20.25
C LEU A 161 5.93 -4.09 -20.62
N LEU A 162 4.94 -4.31 -19.73
CA LEU A 162 3.80 -5.18 -20.01
C LEU A 162 2.88 -4.60 -21.11
N ASP A 163 2.71 -3.28 -21.15
CA ASP A 163 1.93 -2.62 -22.20
C ASP A 163 2.66 -2.68 -23.55
N GLU A 164 3.98 -2.47 -23.58
CA GLU A 164 4.81 -2.64 -24.77
C GLU A 164 4.76 -4.08 -25.31
N ALA A 165 4.84 -5.07 -24.43
CA ALA A 165 4.76 -6.48 -24.81
C ALA A 165 3.40 -6.85 -25.44
N LYS A 166 2.31 -6.18 -25.06
CA LYS A 166 0.98 -6.37 -25.67
C LYS A 166 0.89 -5.72 -27.05
N ALA A 167 1.49 -4.55 -27.25
CA ALA A 167 1.40 -3.80 -28.50
C ALA A 167 1.96 -4.58 -29.70
N ALA A 168 2.96 -5.45 -29.48
CA ALA A 168 3.54 -6.28 -30.53
C ALA A 168 2.57 -7.33 -31.14
N ARG A 169 1.46 -7.69 -30.46
CA ARG A 169 0.50 -8.68 -31.00
C ARG A 169 -0.52 -8.09 -31.97
N ASN A 170 -0.65 -6.77 -32.04
CA ASN A 170 -1.60 -6.07 -32.93
C ASN A 170 -0.89 -5.40 -34.12
N GLY A 171 0.20 -5.99 -34.62
CA GLY A 171 0.87 -5.60 -35.87
C GLY A 171 0.04 -5.84 -37.15
N GLY A 172 -1.27 -5.61 -37.08
CA GLY A 172 -2.14 -5.46 -38.23
C GLY A 172 -1.83 -4.15 -38.94
N ARG A 173 -1.06 -4.28 -40.01
CA ARG A 173 -0.71 -3.31 -41.05
C ARG A 173 -1.82 -2.26 -41.27
N TRP A 174 -1.48 -0.99 -41.09
CA TRP A 174 -2.24 0.11 -41.68
C TRP A 174 -1.70 0.28 -43.10
N SER A 175 -2.49 -0.17 -44.09
CA SER A 175 -2.41 0.23 -45.49
C SER A 175 -3.62 1.07 -45.83
#